data_AF-A0A965QN09-F1
#
_entry.id   AF-A0A965QN09-F1
#
_cell.length_a   1.000
_cell.length_b   1.000
_cell.length_c   1.000
_cell.angle_alpha   90.00
_cell.angle_beta   90.00
_cell.angle_gamma   90.00
#
_symmetry.space_group_name_H-M   'P 1'
#
loop_
_entity.id
_entity.type
_entity.pdbx_description
1 polymer ?
#
loop_
_entity_poly.entity_id
_entity_poly.type
_entity_poly.pdbx_seq_one_letter_code
_entity_poly.pdbx_strand_id
1 'polypeptide(L)'
;WAVASGVFGISWISNRLYRNSLQYFEQHPNPIFRAFLLFTWGYLNEFPRARLRESHSKHVQALEILENAGESFWRVLSMQGLIHMDEYALGNGETYALHSKYTNLIFRIKQTPTILDAVLRHHLLTKNTIELHRYESIVRDAAAAIRADGFDTIDSCYANISLGEINLLRDEPLAALPYLKTAFKSVIKHVHRVAYCIYAPVLLATCLIRLDRPIAALPALALAWVNQIFAARLLLPKTTFITGEMLYRSGMHVIGRWIAQKGVIKAQQLRLPAIQFELRYYLANMIVEQDPDYAQIVYRMCREYFSEKQYLYLVDRCDRGIMRAQTLLENKQERQQNSSQNSNRSSRTEVLRQRVELESLLQVFLNLSALNEKDPLLDAVLDAMCKCTGVEFGVLFLLEEEKIKVVRARGCDLAALQENLNPALGIDKWFLEKCASEGKRDPRIRPSAWRTPHPACDGSAMIVPLPFKDKIYGYCYLANAEVNEYFDSRSQRIVTPLATQAAIAYQNFIFAASKEEKVRLDAELNAARAVQDALLPTPIEVPDTKISYF
;
A
#
# COMPACT_ATOMS: atom_id res chain seq x y z
N TRP A 1 23.83 -41.24 -29.12
CA TRP A 1 24.80 -40.13 -29.05
C TRP A 1 24.22 -38.77 -29.45
N ALA A 2 23.55 -38.64 -30.60
CA ALA A 2 22.95 -37.36 -31.02
C ALA A 2 21.94 -36.81 -29.99
N VAL A 3 21.02 -37.65 -29.52
CA VAL A 3 20.06 -37.31 -28.45
C VAL A 3 20.79 -36.85 -27.18
N ALA A 4 21.69 -37.67 -26.64
CA ALA A 4 22.42 -37.36 -25.39
C ALA A 4 23.20 -36.03 -25.47
N SER A 5 23.97 -35.81 -26.56
CA SER A 5 24.72 -34.56 -26.74
C SER A 5 23.83 -33.32 -26.90
N GLY A 6 22.65 -33.47 -27.50
CA GLY A 6 21.69 -32.38 -27.66
C GLY A 6 21.12 -31.89 -26.34
N VAL A 7 20.82 -32.83 -25.44
CA VAL A 7 20.28 -32.60 -24.09
C VAL A 7 21.25 -31.81 -23.23
N PHE A 8 22.54 -32.13 -23.29
CA PHE A 8 23.57 -31.42 -22.50
C PHE A 8 24.00 -30.09 -23.14
N GLY A 9 23.24 -29.55 -24.08
CA GLY A 9 23.52 -28.25 -24.72
C GLY A 9 24.61 -28.28 -25.79
N ILE A 10 25.19 -29.45 -26.10
CA ILE A 10 26.28 -29.59 -27.09
C ILE A 10 25.70 -29.70 -28.51
N SER A 11 25.07 -28.60 -28.95
CA SER A 11 24.26 -28.55 -30.17
C SER A 11 25.04 -28.84 -31.46
N TRP A 12 26.31 -28.42 -31.55
CA TRP A 12 27.12 -28.65 -32.74
C TRP A 12 27.40 -30.14 -32.97
N ILE A 13 27.80 -30.87 -31.92
CA ILE A 13 28.03 -32.32 -31.98
C ILE A 13 26.72 -33.04 -32.28
N SER A 14 25.64 -32.66 -31.58
CA SER A 14 24.32 -33.27 -31.80
C SER A 14 23.84 -33.11 -33.24
N ASN A 15 23.91 -31.90 -33.80
CA ASN A 15 23.53 -31.62 -35.19
C ASN A 15 24.39 -32.38 -36.19
N ARG A 16 25.71 -32.48 -35.95
CA ARG A 16 26.61 -33.26 -36.81
C ARG A 16 26.24 -34.75 -36.81
N LEU A 17 25.97 -35.32 -35.64
CA LEU A 17 25.56 -36.72 -35.50
C LEU A 17 24.19 -36.98 -36.16
N TYR A 18 23.22 -36.09 -35.98
CA TYR A 18 21.93 -36.20 -36.67
C TYR A 18 22.07 -36.14 -38.19
N ARG A 19 22.86 -35.20 -38.72
CA ARG A 19 23.13 -35.11 -40.17
C ARG A 19 23.79 -36.38 -40.73
N ASN A 20 24.83 -36.86 -40.07
CA ASN A 20 25.52 -38.09 -40.49
C ASN A 20 24.58 -39.30 -40.46
N SER A 21 23.73 -39.40 -39.44
CA SER A 21 22.76 -40.49 -39.32
C SER A 21 21.65 -40.37 -40.39
N LEU A 22 21.22 -39.15 -40.73
CA LEU A 22 20.25 -38.93 -41.81
C LEU A 22 20.83 -39.38 -43.15
N GLN A 23 22.07 -38.99 -43.47
CA GLN A 23 22.77 -39.43 -44.68
C GLN A 23 22.92 -40.95 -44.76
N TYR A 24 23.19 -41.61 -43.63
CA TYR A 24 23.23 -43.07 -43.57
C TYR A 24 21.89 -43.71 -43.97
N PHE A 25 20.77 -43.20 -43.46
CA PHE A 25 19.44 -43.70 -43.79
C PHE A 25 18.92 -43.25 -45.17
N GLU A 26 19.53 -42.23 -45.78
CA GLU A 26 19.32 -41.92 -47.20
C GLU A 26 19.97 -42.97 -48.11
N GLN A 27 21.13 -43.51 -47.71
CA GLN A 27 21.81 -44.59 -48.43
C GLN A 27 21.23 -45.98 -48.12
N HIS A 28 20.72 -46.18 -46.89
CA HIS A 28 20.15 -47.45 -46.42
C HIS A 28 18.69 -47.21 -45.97
N PRO A 29 17.72 -47.29 -46.90
CA PRO A 29 16.36 -46.85 -46.65
C PRO A 29 15.67 -47.73 -45.59
N ASN A 30 15.45 -47.13 -44.42
CA ASN A 30 14.56 -47.67 -43.40
C ASN A 30 13.60 -46.55 -42.96
N PRO A 31 12.32 -46.60 -43.37
CA PRO A 31 11.38 -45.49 -43.14
C PRO A 31 11.12 -45.27 -41.65
N ILE A 32 11.09 -46.33 -40.85
CA ILE A 32 10.82 -46.26 -39.40
C ILE A 32 11.97 -45.55 -38.68
N PHE A 33 13.21 -45.98 -38.89
CA PHE A 33 14.36 -45.35 -38.23
C PHE A 33 14.64 -43.94 -38.75
N ARG A 34 14.39 -43.69 -40.04
CA ARG A 34 14.49 -42.34 -40.61
C ARG A 34 13.49 -41.38 -39.98
N ALA A 35 12.23 -41.81 -39.82
CA ALA A 35 11.21 -41.00 -39.16
C ALA A 35 11.50 -40.81 -37.67
N PHE A 36 11.98 -41.85 -36.97
CA PHE A 36 12.46 -41.74 -35.59
C PHE A 36 13.57 -40.68 -35.44
N LEU A 37 14.54 -40.69 -36.35
CA LEU A 37 15.63 -39.71 -36.37
C LEU A 37 15.09 -38.28 -36.58
N LEU A 38 14.19 -38.09 -37.53
CA LEU A 38 13.59 -36.78 -37.82
C LEU A 38 12.75 -36.26 -36.65
N PHE A 39 11.96 -37.13 -36.03
CA PHE A 39 11.20 -36.80 -34.82
C PHE A 39 12.12 -36.39 -33.67
N THR A 40 13.11 -37.22 -33.32
CA THR A 40 14.03 -36.91 -32.22
C THR A 40 14.86 -35.66 -32.49
N TRP A 41 15.28 -35.43 -33.72
CA TRP A 41 15.95 -34.20 -34.11
C TRP A 41 15.02 -32.98 -33.99
N GLY A 42 13.80 -33.05 -34.50
CA GLY A 42 12.84 -31.96 -34.37
C GLY A 42 12.49 -31.66 -32.92
N TYR A 43 11.95 -32.66 -32.22
CA TYR A 43 11.32 -32.49 -30.91
C TYR A 43 12.32 -32.29 -29.77
N LEU A 44 13.50 -32.89 -29.84
CA LEU A 44 14.46 -32.88 -28.71
C LEU A 44 15.60 -31.89 -28.88
N ASN A 45 15.85 -31.48 -30.11
CA ASN A 45 17.03 -30.70 -30.40
C ASN A 45 16.65 -29.32 -30.96
N GLU A 46 15.72 -29.25 -31.91
CA GLU A 46 15.30 -27.96 -32.49
C GLU A 46 14.21 -27.26 -31.66
N PHE A 47 13.20 -28.01 -31.18
CA PHE A 47 12.07 -27.44 -30.44
C PHE A 47 12.47 -26.77 -29.11
N PRO A 48 13.27 -27.39 -28.21
CA PRO A 48 13.67 -26.74 -26.95
C PRO A 48 14.52 -25.49 -27.17
N ARG A 49 15.18 -25.37 -28.33
CA ARG A 49 15.99 -24.22 -28.74
C ARG A 49 15.18 -23.11 -29.42
N ALA A 50 13.85 -23.26 -29.49
CA ALA A 50 12.93 -22.35 -30.15
C ALA A 50 13.15 -22.23 -31.68
N ARG A 51 13.67 -23.27 -32.34
CA ARG A 51 13.81 -23.32 -33.82
C ARG A 51 12.58 -23.99 -34.45
N LEU A 52 11.45 -23.30 -34.34
CA LEU A 52 10.12 -23.85 -34.63
C LEU A 52 9.95 -24.26 -36.09
N ARG A 53 10.41 -23.46 -37.05
CA ARG A 53 10.28 -23.77 -38.49
C ARG A 53 11.02 -25.04 -38.87
N GLU A 54 12.26 -25.19 -38.38
CA GLU A 54 13.07 -26.38 -38.63
C GLU A 54 12.50 -27.61 -37.93
N SER A 55 11.97 -27.45 -36.71
CA SER A 55 11.30 -28.53 -35.99
C SER A 55 10.04 -28.97 -36.73
N HIS A 56 9.19 -28.03 -37.14
CA HIS A 56 7.96 -28.28 -37.88
C HIS A 56 8.23 -29.05 -39.17
N SER A 57 9.18 -28.56 -40.00
CA SER A 57 9.57 -29.22 -41.25
C SER A 57 10.02 -30.67 -41.04
N LYS A 58 10.76 -30.96 -39.96
CA LYS A 58 11.21 -32.34 -39.66
C LYS A 58 10.06 -33.26 -39.27
N HIS A 59 9.07 -32.75 -38.53
CA HIS A 59 7.90 -33.56 -38.14
C HIS A 59 6.98 -33.82 -39.33
N VAL A 60 6.78 -32.83 -40.22
CA VAL A 60 6.03 -33.03 -41.47
C VAL A 60 6.70 -34.11 -42.33
N GLN A 61 8.02 -34.01 -42.55
CA GLN A 61 8.76 -35.04 -43.29
C GLN A 61 8.66 -36.43 -42.63
N ALA A 62 8.71 -36.49 -41.29
CA ALA A 62 8.54 -37.76 -40.57
C ALA A 62 7.14 -38.35 -40.79
N LEU A 63 6.09 -37.52 -40.83
CA LEU A 63 4.73 -37.97 -41.12
C LEU A 63 4.55 -38.46 -42.56
N GLU A 64 5.11 -37.75 -43.54
CA GLU A 64 5.10 -38.16 -44.95
C GLU A 64 5.77 -39.53 -45.15
N ILE A 65 6.93 -39.75 -44.50
CA ILE A 65 7.64 -41.03 -44.57
C ILE A 65 6.81 -42.16 -43.93
N LEU A 66 6.11 -41.87 -42.83
CA LEU A 66 5.33 -42.86 -42.08
C LEU A 66 3.92 -43.08 -42.63
N GLU A 67 3.44 -42.26 -43.56
CA GLU A 67 2.12 -42.43 -44.18
C GLU A 67 2.01 -43.80 -44.87
N ASN A 68 3.09 -44.21 -45.55
CA ASN A 68 3.21 -45.50 -46.21
C ASN A 68 3.52 -46.67 -45.26
N ALA A 69 3.96 -46.39 -44.03
CA ALA A 69 4.35 -47.39 -43.03
C ALA A 69 3.17 -47.84 -42.13
N GLY A 70 1.97 -47.30 -42.34
CA GLY A 70 0.75 -47.70 -41.62
C GLY A 70 0.61 -47.12 -40.20
N GLU A 71 0.07 -47.92 -39.28
CA GLU A 71 -0.14 -47.55 -37.88
C GLU A 71 1.15 -47.68 -37.07
N SER A 72 1.91 -46.59 -36.97
CA SER A 72 3.21 -46.56 -36.28
C SER A 72 3.18 -45.67 -35.04
N PHE A 73 3.79 -46.15 -33.95
CA PHE A 73 4.00 -45.37 -32.73
C PHE A 73 4.74 -44.05 -33.01
N TRP A 74 5.70 -44.06 -33.94
CA TRP A 74 6.44 -42.86 -34.33
C TRP A 74 5.59 -41.84 -35.09
N ARG A 75 4.51 -42.29 -35.73
CA ARG A 75 3.56 -41.41 -36.43
C ARG A 75 2.76 -40.63 -35.40
N VAL A 76 2.33 -41.30 -34.33
CA VAL A 76 1.67 -40.67 -33.18
C VAL A 76 2.58 -39.63 -32.53
N LEU A 77 3.84 -39.97 -32.23
CA LEU A 77 4.78 -39.01 -31.64
C LEU A 77 5.08 -37.82 -32.56
N SER A 78 5.15 -38.05 -33.88
CA SER A 78 5.34 -36.95 -34.84
C SER A 78 4.12 -36.01 -34.88
N MET A 79 2.90 -36.55 -34.78
CA MET A 79 1.69 -35.76 -34.62
C MET A 79 1.70 -34.96 -33.30
N GLN A 80 2.07 -35.61 -32.20
CA GLN A 80 2.19 -34.95 -30.89
C GLN A 80 3.16 -33.76 -30.93
N GLY A 81 4.31 -33.92 -31.59
CA GLY A 81 5.28 -32.84 -31.73
C GLY A 81 4.73 -31.63 -32.48
N LEU A 82 3.94 -31.85 -33.55
CA LEU A 82 3.23 -30.78 -34.25
C LEU A 82 2.18 -30.11 -33.37
N ILE A 83 1.40 -30.89 -32.62
CA ILE A 83 0.43 -30.38 -31.66
C ILE A 83 1.12 -29.48 -30.62
N HIS A 84 2.18 -29.98 -29.98
CA HIS A 84 2.92 -29.19 -28.98
C HIS A 84 3.51 -27.92 -29.59
N MET A 85 4.05 -27.98 -30.81
CA MET A 85 4.55 -26.79 -31.50
C MET A 85 3.43 -25.78 -31.75
N ASP A 86 2.25 -26.22 -32.15
CA ASP A 86 1.12 -25.33 -32.35
C ASP A 86 0.65 -24.70 -31.04
N GLU A 87 0.44 -25.52 -30.01
CA GLU A 87 -0.09 -25.06 -28.73
C GLU A 87 0.89 -24.18 -27.94
N TYR A 88 2.20 -24.44 -28.03
CA TYR A 88 3.21 -23.67 -27.29
C TYR A 88 3.84 -22.54 -28.11
N ALA A 89 3.76 -22.57 -29.44
CA ALA A 89 4.65 -21.77 -30.24
C ALA A 89 4.01 -21.12 -31.48
N LEU A 90 3.37 -21.88 -32.37
CA LEU A 90 2.92 -21.36 -33.67
C LEU A 90 1.51 -20.77 -33.63
N GLY A 91 0.58 -21.43 -32.92
CA GLY A 91 -0.82 -21.02 -32.87
C GLY A 91 -1.46 -20.90 -34.26
N ASN A 92 -1.09 -21.75 -35.21
CA ASN A 92 -1.63 -21.78 -36.57
C ASN A 92 -3.08 -22.29 -36.62
N GLY A 93 -3.57 -22.98 -35.57
CA GLY A 93 -4.96 -23.47 -35.50
C GLY A 93 -5.20 -24.75 -36.31
N GLU A 94 -4.16 -25.33 -36.89
CA GLU A 94 -4.20 -26.62 -37.61
C GLU A 94 -4.36 -27.82 -36.65
N THR A 95 -4.31 -27.57 -35.34
CA THR A 95 -4.41 -28.56 -34.26
C THR A 95 -5.70 -29.36 -34.30
N TYR A 96 -6.86 -28.76 -34.62
CA TYR A 96 -8.14 -29.46 -34.48
C TYR A 96 -8.25 -30.71 -35.37
N ALA A 97 -7.86 -30.57 -36.65
CA ALA A 97 -7.87 -31.69 -37.59
C ALA A 97 -6.82 -32.76 -37.23
N LEU A 98 -5.69 -32.33 -36.67
CA LEU A 98 -4.59 -33.21 -36.29
C LEU A 98 -4.89 -33.97 -34.99
N HIS A 99 -5.57 -33.35 -34.02
CA HIS A 99 -6.03 -33.97 -32.78
C HIS A 99 -6.98 -35.13 -33.01
N SER A 100 -7.96 -35.00 -33.91
CA SER A 100 -8.88 -36.11 -34.21
C SER A 100 -8.15 -37.34 -34.78
N LYS A 101 -7.24 -37.12 -35.74
CA LYS A 101 -6.39 -38.18 -36.32
C LYS A 101 -5.48 -38.80 -35.26
N TYR A 102 -4.89 -37.97 -34.42
CA TYR A 102 -4.01 -38.37 -33.33
C TYR A 102 -4.74 -39.24 -32.30
N THR A 103 -5.87 -38.78 -31.77
CA THR A 103 -6.68 -39.51 -30.78
C THR A 103 -7.11 -40.88 -31.32
N ASN A 104 -7.58 -40.95 -32.57
CA ASN A 104 -7.96 -42.22 -33.19
C ASN A 104 -6.78 -43.20 -33.31
N LEU A 105 -5.60 -42.70 -33.69
CA LEU A 105 -4.40 -43.54 -33.88
C LEU A 105 -3.85 -44.05 -32.54
N ILE A 106 -3.92 -43.25 -31.47
CA ILE A 106 -3.51 -43.65 -30.12
C ILE A 106 -4.28 -44.87 -29.64
N PHE A 107 -5.60 -44.87 -29.84
CA PHE A 107 -6.46 -45.96 -29.40
C PHE A 107 -6.20 -47.28 -30.12
N ARG A 108 -5.72 -47.23 -31.36
CA ARG A 108 -5.42 -48.43 -32.14
C ARG A 108 -4.07 -49.05 -31.77
N ILE A 109 -3.07 -48.24 -31.46
CA ILE A 109 -1.70 -48.72 -31.22
C ILE A 109 -1.52 -49.17 -29.77
N LYS A 110 -1.64 -48.24 -28.81
CA LYS A 110 -1.51 -48.49 -27.37
C LYS A 110 -1.85 -47.21 -26.60
N GLN A 111 -2.68 -47.33 -25.57
CA GLN A 111 -2.93 -46.21 -24.65
C GLN A 111 -1.71 -46.01 -23.75
N THR A 112 -0.94 -44.94 -23.99
CA THR A 112 0.20 -44.55 -23.15
C THR A 112 0.01 -43.14 -22.60
N PRO A 113 0.27 -42.90 -21.29
CA PRO A 113 0.03 -41.61 -20.64
C PRO A 113 0.79 -40.44 -21.28
N THR A 114 2.01 -40.70 -21.75
CA THR A 114 2.92 -39.79 -22.46
C THR A 114 2.28 -39.07 -23.63
N ILE A 115 1.29 -39.71 -24.22
CA ILE A 115 0.64 -39.31 -25.47
C ILE A 115 -0.76 -38.71 -25.19
N LEU A 116 -1.29 -38.88 -23.99
CA LEU A 116 -2.60 -38.34 -23.62
C LEU A 116 -2.55 -36.89 -23.11
N ASP A 117 -1.36 -36.35 -22.80
CA ASP A 117 -1.16 -34.97 -22.35
C ASP A 117 -1.78 -33.93 -23.30
N ALA A 118 -1.38 -33.98 -24.57
CA ALA A 118 -1.87 -33.10 -25.63
C ALA A 118 -3.40 -33.23 -25.83
N VAL A 119 -3.94 -34.43 -25.66
CA VAL A 119 -5.39 -34.69 -25.78
C VAL A 119 -6.15 -34.00 -24.63
N LEU A 120 -5.65 -34.14 -23.41
CA LEU A 120 -6.25 -33.51 -22.24
C LEU A 120 -6.25 -31.99 -22.35
N ARG A 121 -5.10 -31.40 -22.71
CA ARG A 121 -4.99 -29.95 -22.86
C ARG A 121 -5.94 -29.42 -23.93
N HIS A 122 -6.05 -30.09 -25.06
CA HIS A 122 -7.00 -29.72 -26.11
C HIS A 122 -8.46 -29.79 -25.67
N HIS A 123 -8.88 -30.86 -25.00
CA HIS A 123 -10.26 -30.97 -24.50
C HIS A 123 -10.56 -29.95 -23.40
N LEU A 124 -9.57 -29.59 -22.59
CA LEU A 124 -9.70 -28.46 -21.67
C LEU A 124 -9.89 -27.15 -22.43
N LEU A 125 -9.01 -26.83 -23.38
CA LEU A 125 -9.06 -25.57 -24.14
C LEU A 125 -10.34 -25.41 -24.97
N THR A 126 -10.85 -26.50 -25.56
CA THR A 126 -12.10 -26.56 -26.33
C THR A 126 -13.35 -26.70 -25.47
N LYS A 127 -13.20 -26.82 -24.14
CA LYS A 127 -14.31 -26.95 -23.18
C LYS A 127 -15.14 -28.23 -23.36
N ASN A 128 -14.56 -29.30 -23.91
CA ASN A 128 -15.20 -30.62 -23.98
C ASN A 128 -15.03 -31.38 -22.66
N THR A 129 -15.91 -31.11 -21.70
CA THR A 129 -15.80 -31.64 -20.33
C THR A 129 -15.98 -33.15 -20.22
N ILE A 130 -16.81 -33.75 -21.07
CA ILE A 130 -17.11 -35.19 -21.06
C ILE A 130 -15.84 -35.98 -21.42
N GLU A 131 -15.26 -35.69 -22.58
CA GLU A 131 -14.03 -36.35 -23.02
C GLU A 131 -12.86 -36.00 -22.11
N LEU A 132 -12.77 -34.75 -21.64
CA LEU A 132 -11.74 -34.36 -20.67
C LEU A 132 -11.76 -35.25 -19.42
N HIS A 133 -12.93 -35.45 -18.81
CA HIS A 133 -13.04 -36.28 -17.61
C HIS A 133 -12.68 -37.75 -17.88
N ARG A 134 -13.11 -38.27 -19.04
CA ARG A 134 -12.78 -39.63 -19.49
C ARG A 134 -11.27 -39.83 -19.62
N TYR A 135 -10.58 -38.95 -20.35
CA TYR A 135 -9.14 -39.06 -20.54
C TYR A 135 -8.37 -38.79 -19.23
N GLU A 136 -8.88 -37.92 -18.37
CA GLU A 136 -8.26 -37.62 -17.08
C GLU A 136 -8.28 -38.86 -16.18
N SER A 137 -9.38 -39.63 -16.19
CA SER A 137 -9.44 -40.93 -15.51
C SER A 137 -8.42 -41.91 -16.06
N ILE A 138 -8.34 -42.06 -17.39
CA ILE A 138 -7.39 -42.99 -18.03
C ILE A 138 -5.94 -42.67 -17.63
N VAL A 139 -5.55 -41.38 -17.66
CA VAL A 139 -4.19 -40.97 -17.28
C VAL A 139 -3.94 -41.17 -15.79
N ARG A 140 -4.93 -40.93 -14.95
CA ARG A 140 -4.84 -41.13 -13.49
C ARG A 140 -4.68 -42.60 -13.14
N ASP A 141 -5.47 -43.47 -13.76
CA ASP A 141 -5.43 -44.92 -13.55
C ASP A 141 -4.10 -45.49 -14.03
N ALA A 142 -3.61 -45.04 -15.19
CA ALA A 142 -2.30 -45.43 -15.70
C ALA A 142 -1.15 -44.94 -14.80
N ALA A 143 -1.22 -43.71 -14.28
CA ALA A 143 -0.23 -43.21 -13.33
C ALA A 143 -0.23 -43.99 -12.01
N ALA A 144 -1.40 -44.44 -11.55
CA ALA A 144 -1.55 -45.26 -10.36
C ALA A 144 -1.01 -46.68 -10.58
N ALA A 145 -1.33 -47.31 -11.71
CA ALA A 145 -0.84 -48.64 -12.08
C ALA A 145 0.69 -48.68 -12.15
N ILE A 146 1.31 -47.72 -12.85
CA ILE A 146 2.78 -47.65 -12.97
C ILE A 146 3.43 -47.45 -11.58
N ARG A 147 2.78 -46.69 -10.69
CA ARG A 147 3.26 -46.49 -9.32
C ARG A 147 3.16 -47.75 -8.46
N ALA A 148 2.09 -48.53 -8.64
CA ALA A 148 1.88 -49.79 -7.92
C ALA A 148 2.93 -50.84 -8.30
N ASP A 149 3.36 -50.85 -9.56
CA ASP A 149 4.41 -51.75 -10.07
C ASP A 149 5.82 -51.40 -9.54
N GLY A 150 5.97 -50.27 -8.82
CA GLY A 150 7.25 -49.84 -8.23
C GLY A 150 8.26 -49.28 -9.24
N PHE A 151 7.91 -49.22 -10.52
CA PHE A 151 8.75 -48.67 -11.57
C PHE A 151 8.45 -47.18 -11.80
N ASP A 152 9.35 -46.29 -11.38
CA ASP A 152 9.35 -44.88 -11.78
C ASP A 152 9.75 -44.79 -13.28
N THR A 153 8.81 -45.07 -14.20
CA THR A 153 9.04 -44.96 -15.66
C THR A 153 8.89 -43.53 -16.16
N ILE A 154 9.39 -43.28 -17.37
CA ILE A 154 9.20 -41.99 -18.08
C ILE A 154 7.71 -41.68 -18.23
N ASP A 155 6.88 -42.69 -18.51
CA ASP A 155 5.44 -42.51 -18.70
C ASP A 155 4.74 -42.03 -17.42
N SER A 156 5.19 -42.49 -16.24
CA SER A 156 4.71 -41.96 -14.96
C SER A 156 5.05 -40.47 -14.81
N CYS A 157 6.25 -40.04 -15.21
CA CYS A 157 6.61 -38.62 -15.17
C CYS A 157 5.64 -37.78 -16.00
N TYR A 158 5.41 -38.18 -17.26
CA TYR A 158 4.53 -37.43 -18.15
C TYR A 158 3.08 -37.44 -17.67
N ALA A 159 2.57 -38.57 -17.18
CA ALA A 159 1.22 -38.65 -16.61
C ALA A 159 1.03 -37.63 -15.46
N ASN A 160 1.99 -37.60 -14.53
CA ASN A 160 1.96 -36.67 -13.40
C ASN A 160 2.14 -35.20 -13.85
N ILE A 161 2.97 -34.93 -14.87
CA ILE A 161 3.10 -33.59 -15.46
C ILE A 161 1.78 -33.14 -16.07
N SER A 162 1.15 -34.00 -16.87
CA SER A 162 -0.11 -33.70 -17.57
C SER A 162 -1.22 -33.33 -16.58
N LEU A 163 -1.44 -34.19 -15.57
CA LEU A 163 -2.42 -33.95 -14.51
C LEU A 163 -2.09 -32.69 -13.70
N GLY A 164 -0.81 -32.45 -13.42
CA GLY A 164 -0.34 -31.25 -12.75
C GLY A 164 -0.60 -29.97 -13.55
N GLU A 165 -0.32 -29.98 -14.85
CA GLU A 165 -0.52 -28.85 -15.75
C GLU A 165 -2.00 -28.50 -15.89
N ILE A 166 -2.88 -29.48 -16.10
CA ILE A 166 -4.32 -29.27 -16.22
C ILE A 166 -4.89 -28.63 -14.95
N ASN A 167 -4.50 -29.14 -13.78
CA ASN A 167 -4.93 -28.55 -12.51
C ASN A 167 -4.39 -27.13 -12.31
N LEU A 168 -3.17 -26.83 -12.77
CA LEU A 168 -2.66 -25.45 -12.80
C LEU A 168 -3.40 -24.54 -13.78
N LEU A 169 -3.83 -25.06 -14.93
CA LEU A 169 -4.66 -24.32 -15.88
C LEU A 169 -6.07 -24.05 -15.33
N ARG A 170 -6.59 -24.98 -14.51
CA ARG A 170 -7.83 -24.82 -13.72
C ARG A 170 -7.72 -23.87 -12.52
N ASP A 171 -6.51 -23.37 -12.25
CA ASP A 171 -6.22 -22.53 -11.07
C ASP A 171 -6.40 -23.26 -9.73
N GLU A 172 -6.17 -24.58 -9.74
CA GLU A 172 -6.25 -25.47 -8.57
C GLU A 172 -4.85 -25.96 -8.17
N PRO A 173 -3.96 -25.08 -7.66
CA PRO A 173 -2.58 -25.46 -7.37
C PRO A 173 -2.47 -26.48 -6.23
N LEU A 174 -3.46 -26.57 -5.33
CA LEU A 174 -3.51 -27.60 -4.28
C LEU A 174 -3.67 -29.01 -4.88
N ALA A 175 -4.53 -29.17 -5.87
CA ALA A 175 -4.74 -30.44 -6.58
C ALA A 175 -3.55 -30.79 -7.48
N ALA A 176 -2.86 -29.80 -8.03
CA ALA A 176 -1.66 -30.01 -8.87
C ALA A 176 -0.42 -30.47 -8.08
N LEU A 177 -0.26 -29.98 -6.85
CA LEU A 177 0.95 -30.17 -6.04
C LEU A 177 1.43 -31.64 -5.89
N PRO A 178 0.58 -32.63 -5.53
CA PRO A 178 1.04 -34.00 -5.33
C PRO A 178 1.63 -34.60 -6.62
N TYR A 179 0.97 -34.37 -7.76
CA TYR A 179 1.44 -34.86 -9.06
C TYR A 179 2.77 -34.20 -9.44
N LEU A 180 2.88 -32.88 -9.30
CA LEU A 180 4.09 -32.14 -9.66
C LEU A 180 5.28 -32.48 -8.75
N LYS A 181 5.05 -32.76 -7.47
CA LYS A 181 6.11 -33.24 -6.56
C LYS A 181 6.63 -34.61 -6.97
N THR A 182 5.74 -35.55 -7.32
CA THR A 182 6.12 -36.87 -7.80
C THR A 182 6.90 -36.76 -9.12
N ALA A 183 6.41 -35.95 -10.06
CA ALA A 183 7.10 -35.68 -11.31
C ALA A 183 8.51 -35.12 -11.07
N PHE A 184 8.65 -34.08 -10.24
CA PHE A 184 9.93 -33.45 -9.92
C PHE A 184 10.93 -34.42 -9.27
N LYS A 185 10.47 -35.26 -8.32
CA LYS A 185 11.31 -36.30 -7.69
C LYS A 185 11.83 -37.29 -8.74
N SER A 186 10.97 -37.68 -9.68
CA SER A 186 11.35 -38.60 -10.76
C SER A 186 12.35 -37.96 -11.75
N VAL A 187 12.19 -36.67 -12.06
CA VAL A 187 13.19 -35.91 -12.86
C VAL A 187 14.56 -35.97 -12.20
N ILE A 188 14.65 -35.74 -10.89
CA ILE A 188 15.93 -35.78 -10.16
C ILE A 188 16.54 -37.19 -10.18
N LYS A 189 15.74 -38.23 -9.96
CA LYS A 189 16.23 -39.62 -9.97
C LYS A 189 16.72 -40.06 -11.36
N HIS A 190 16.09 -39.57 -12.41
CA HIS A 190 16.28 -40.06 -13.78
C HIS A 190 16.75 -38.98 -14.75
N VAL A 191 17.51 -37.97 -14.30
CA VAL A 191 18.01 -36.85 -15.13
C VAL A 191 18.61 -37.33 -16.47
N HIS A 192 19.35 -38.44 -16.46
CA HIS A 192 20.00 -39.03 -17.63
C HIS A 192 19.04 -39.68 -18.66
N ARG A 193 17.84 -40.11 -18.25
CA ARG A 193 16.78 -40.67 -19.13
C ARG A 193 15.71 -39.64 -19.46
N VAL A 194 15.54 -38.67 -18.57
CA VAL A 194 14.43 -37.70 -18.50
C VAL A 194 14.92 -36.30 -18.83
N ALA A 195 15.97 -36.21 -19.64
CA ALA A 195 16.37 -35.04 -20.41
C ALA A 195 15.21 -34.17 -20.96
N TYR A 196 14.03 -34.77 -21.10
CA TYR A 196 12.79 -34.26 -21.64
C TYR A 196 11.93 -33.49 -20.61
N CYS A 197 12.05 -33.71 -19.29
CA CYS A 197 11.21 -33.04 -18.30
C CYS A 197 11.78 -31.71 -17.81
N ILE A 198 12.25 -30.91 -18.77
CA ILE A 198 12.68 -29.53 -18.60
C ILE A 198 11.53 -28.66 -18.04
N TYR A 199 10.28 -29.10 -18.26
CA TYR A 199 9.04 -28.44 -17.83
C TYR A 199 8.64 -28.68 -16.37
N ALA A 200 8.94 -29.84 -15.77
CA ALA A 200 8.45 -30.17 -14.43
C ALA A 200 8.95 -29.20 -13.32
N PRO A 201 10.24 -28.76 -13.32
CA PRO A 201 10.71 -27.76 -12.35
C PRO A 201 9.98 -26.42 -12.49
N VAL A 202 9.67 -26.02 -13.73
CA VAL A 202 8.93 -24.79 -14.04
C VAL A 202 7.52 -24.87 -13.47
N LEU A 203 6.79 -25.95 -13.75
CA LEU A 203 5.43 -26.17 -13.28
C LEU A 203 5.37 -26.29 -11.75
N LEU A 204 6.29 -27.03 -11.13
CA LEU A 204 6.35 -27.13 -9.67
C LEU A 204 6.66 -25.77 -9.02
N ALA A 205 7.58 -24.99 -9.59
CA ALA A 205 7.88 -23.64 -9.11
C ALA A 205 6.63 -22.75 -9.21
N THR A 206 5.94 -22.73 -10.35
CA THR A 206 4.66 -22.02 -10.53
C THR A 206 3.64 -22.44 -9.49
N CYS A 207 3.46 -23.75 -9.28
CA CYS A 207 2.52 -24.28 -8.29
C CYS A 207 2.82 -23.79 -6.88
N LEU A 208 4.08 -23.86 -6.44
CA LEU A 208 4.50 -23.45 -5.09
C LEU A 208 4.38 -21.94 -4.88
N ILE A 209 4.68 -21.14 -5.91
CA ILE A 209 4.54 -19.68 -5.87
C ILE A 209 3.06 -19.28 -5.77
N ARG A 210 2.17 -19.96 -6.51
CA ARG A 210 0.72 -19.72 -6.43
C ARG A 210 0.09 -20.16 -5.10
N LEU A 211 0.72 -21.08 -4.38
CA LEU A 211 0.35 -21.48 -3.01
C LEU A 211 0.94 -20.57 -1.92
N ASP A 212 1.53 -19.43 -2.31
CA ASP A 212 2.21 -18.48 -1.41
C ASP A 212 3.34 -19.13 -0.59
N ARG A 213 4.06 -20.09 -1.19
CA ARG A 213 5.25 -20.74 -0.62
C ARG A 213 6.51 -20.44 -1.45
N PRO A 214 6.97 -19.18 -1.52
CA PRO A 214 8.08 -18.77 -2.38
C PRO A 214 9.42 -19.43 -2.00
N ILE A 215 9.69 -19.60 -0.70
CA ILE A 215 10.94 -20.22 -0.22
C ILE A 215 11.02 -21.69 -0.66
N ALA A 216 9.90 -22.42 -0.57
CA ALA A 216 9.84 -23.80 -1.02
C ALA A 216 10.00 -23.96 -2.54
N ALA A 217 9.72 -22.90 -3.31
CA ALA A 217 9.87 -22.89 -4.76
C ALA A 217 11.33 -22.74 -5.22
N LEU A 218 12.24 -22.24 -4.37
CA LEU A 218 13.63 -21.96 -4.73
C LEU A 218 14.39 -23.14 -5.35
N PRO A 219 14.32 -24.38 -4.83
CA PRO A 219 15.02 -25.52 -5.44
C PRO A 219 14.49 -25.86 -6.83
N ALA A 220 13.17 -25.80 -7.01
CA ALA A 220 12.53 -26.04 -8.30
C ALA A 220 12.88 -24.94 -9.30
N LEU A 221 12.93 -23.68 -8.84
CA LEU A 221 13.32 -22.52 -9.64
C LEU A 221 14.79 -22.55 -10.04
N ALA A 222 15.69 -22.95 -9.13
CA ALA A 222 17.11 -23.14 -9.42
C ALA A 222 17.31 -24.18 -10.52
N LEU A 223 16.64 -25.33 -10.42
CA LEU A 223 16.68 -26.35 -11.47
C LEU A 223 16.04 -25.86 -12.78
N ALA A 224 15.00 -25.03 -12.70
CA ALA A 224 14.41 -24.40 -13.88
C ALA A 224 15.40 -23.45 -14.60
N TRP A 225 16.30 -22.78 -13.88
CA TRP A 225 17.37 -21.97 -14.48
C TRP A 225 18.50 -22.80 -15.07
N VAL A 226 18.80 -23.97 -14.49
CA VAL A 226 19.76 -24.93 -15.09
C VAL A 226 19.37 -25.30 -16.51
N ASN A 227 18.07 -25.31 -16.85
CA ASN A 227 17.60 -25.52 -18.23
C ASN A 227 18.21 -24.55 -19.25
N GLN A 228 18.61 -23.35 -18.83
CA GLN A 228 19.27 -22.37 -19.70
C GLN A 228 20.70 -22.77 -20.04
N ILE A 229 21.39 -23.46 -19.14
CA ILE A 229 22.72 -24.04 -19.40
C ILE A 229 22.63 -25.08 -20.52
N PHE A 230 21.54 -25.84 -20.54
CA PHE A 230 21.24 -26.83 -21.59
C PHE A 230 20.66 -26.23 -22.89
N ALA A 231 20.70 -24.91 -23.04
CA ALA A 231 20.20 -24.18 -24.21
C ALA A 231 18.70 -24.37 -24.48
N ALA A 232 17.89 -24.71 -23.46
CA ALA A 232 16.42 -24.79 -23.58
C ALA A 232 15.77 -23.39 -23.56
N ARG A 233 16.00 -22.63 -24.63
CA ARG A 233 15.54 -21.24 -24.81
C ARG A 233 14.02 -21.11 -24.79
N LEU A 234 13.29 -22.15 -25.18
CA LEU A 234 11.82 -22.18 -25.20
C LEU A 234 11.20 -21.84 -23.82
N LEU A 235 11.85 -22.26 -22.73
CA LEU A 235 11.35 -22.04 -21.37
C LEU A 235 11.84 -20.75 -20.73
N LEU A 236 12.83 -20.08 -21.32
CA LEU A 236 13.40 -18.84 -20.79
C LEU A 236 12.34 -17.78 -20.48
N PRO A 237 11.30 -17.56 -21.31
CA PRO A 237 10.23 -16.62 -20.98
C PRO A 237 9.44 -17.03 -19.74
N LYS A 238 9.07 -18.31 -19.60
CA LYS A 238 8.32 -18.81 -18.44
C LYS A 238 9.16 -18.76 -17.16
N THR A 239 10.43 -19.18 -17.21
CA THR A 239 11.31 -19.17 -16.03
C THR A 239 11.57 -17.75 -15.54
N THR A 240 11.83 -16.81 -16.45
CA THR A 240 11.99 -15.38 -16.10
C THR A 240 10.70 -14.78 -15.55
N PHE A 241 9.54 -15.12 -16.12
CA PHE A 241 8.27 -14.68 -15.57
C PHE A 241 8.05 -15.17 -14.14
N ILE A 242 8.25 -16.47 -13.89
CA ILE A 242 8.05 -17.08 -12.58
C ILE A 242 9.03 -16.51 -11.53
N THR A 243 10.27 -16.19 -11.91
CA THR A 243 11.16 -15.45 -11.00
C THR A 243 10.61 -14.09 -10.61
N GLY A 244 10.01 -13.36 -11.56
CA GLY A 244 9.36 -12.09 -11.29
C GLY A 244 8.13 -12.24 -10.40
N GLU A 245 7.30 -13.26 -10.66
CA GLU A 245 6.13 -13.58 -9.84
C GLU A 245 6.52 -13.92 -8.39
N MET A 246 7.56 -14.74 -8.20
CA MET A 246 8.09 -15.04 -6.87
C MET A 246 8.50 -13.78 -6.11
N LEU A 247 9.31 -12.92 -6.74
CA LEU A 247 9.79 -11.68 -6.11
C LEU A 247 8.63 -10.71 -5.81
N TYR A 248 7.64 -10.64 -6.69
CA TYR A 248 6.44 -9.82 -6.50
C TYR A 248 5.66 -10.27 -5.26
N ARG A 249 5.45 -11.59 -5.09
CA ARG A 249 4.77 -12.16 -3.92
C ARG A 249 5.60 -12.05 -2.63
N SER A 250 6.92 -12.03 -2.74
CA SER A 250 7.83 -11.80 -1.61
C SER A 250 7.94 -10.33 -1.16
N GLY A 251 7.12 -9.41 -1.70
CA GLY A 251 7.05 -8.00 -1.32
C GLY A 251 7.89 -7.04 -2.18
N MET A 252 8.71 -7.55 -3.11
CA MET A 252 9.47 -6.73 -4.06
C MET A 252 8.64 -6.41 -5.31
N HIS A 253 7.54 -5.69 -5.16
CA HIS A 253 6.52 -5.50 -6.21
C HIS A 253 7.08 -4.87 -7.51
N VAL A 254 7.89 -3.81 -7.40
CA VAL A 254 8.42 -3.09 -8.57
C VAL A 254 9.40 -3.96 -9.37
N ILE A 255 10.36 -4.59 -8.68
CA ILE A 255 11.38 -5.46 -9.28
C ILE A 255 10.72 -6.71 -9.85
N GLY A 256 9.79 -7.32 -9.10
CA GLY A 256 9.06 -8.51 -9.53
C GLY A 256 8.24 -8.25 -10.80
N ARG A 257 7.48 -7.14 -10.85
CA ARG A 257 6.73 -6.74 -12.06
C ARG A 257 7.65 -6.51 -13.25
N TRP A 258 8.78 -5.81 -13.05
CA TRP A 258 9.74 -5.55 -14.10
C TRP A 258 10.36 -6.83 -14.69
N ILE A 259 10.75 -7.78 -13.84
CA ILE A 259 11.29 -9.08 -14.27
C ILE A 259 10.21 -9.90 -15.00
N ALA A 260 8.97 -9.90 -14.49
CA ALA A 260 7.86 -10.59 -15.14
C ALA A 260 7.58 -10.03 -16.54
N GLN A 261 7.59 -8.71 -16.70
CA GLN A 261 7.48 -8.05 -18.01
C GLN A 261 8.63 -8.42 -18.96
N LYS A 262 9.87 -8.53 -18.46
CA LYS A 262 10.99 -9.02 -19.27
C LYS A 262 10.76 -10.42 -19.80
N GLY A 263 10.08 -11.29 -19.05
CA GLY A 263 9.66 -12.62 -19.53
C GLY A 263 8.73 -12.53 -20.74
N VAL A 264 7.72 -11.66 -20.68
CA VAL A 264 6.80 -11.41 -21.81
C VAL A 264 7.56 -10.89 -23.04
N ILE A 265 8.49 -9.95 -22.86
CA ILE A 265 9.30 -9.39 -23.95
C ILE A 265 10.19 -10.48 -24.58
N LYS A 266 10.77 -11.37 -23.77
CA LYS A 266 11.56 -12.51 -24.28
C LYS A 266 10.72 -13.48 -25.10
N ALA A 267 9.47 -13.76 -24.71
CA ALA A 267 8.56 -14.57 -25.52
C ALA A 267 8.31 -13.93 -26.90
N GLN A 268 8.13 -12.62 -26.93
CA GLN A 268 7.97 -11.86 -28.18
C GLN A 268 9.23 -11.93 -29.07
N GLN A 269 10.42 -11.75 -28.49
CA GLN A 269 11.69 -11.85 -29.22
C GLN A 269 11.92 -13.24 -29.83
N LEU A 270 11.50 -14.29 -29.12
CA LEU A 270 11.58 -15.67 -29.59
C LEU A 270 10.43 -16.07 -30.53
N ARG A 271 9.52 -15.14 -30.85
CA ARG A 271 8.33 -15.38 -31.71
C ARG A 271 7.46 -16.52 -31.19
N LEU A 272 7.15 -16.49 -29.88
CA LEU A 272 6.30 -17.45 -29.19
C LEU A 272 4.96 -16.79 -28.77
N PRO A 273 4.03 -16.52 -29.70
CA PRO A 273 2.77 -15.84 -29.40
C PRO A 273 1.93 -16.53 -28.33
N ALA A 274 1.79 -17.86 -28.37
CA ALA A 274 0.97 -18.58 -27.37
C ALA A 274 1.49 -18.37 -25.93
N ILE A 275 2.80 -18.57 -25.71
CA ILE A 275 3.43 -18.30 -24.41
C ILE A 275 3.38 -16.81 -24.06
N GLN A 276 3.57 -15.92 -25.03
CA GLN A 276 3.50 -14.48 -24.80
C GLN A 276 2.14 -14.05 -24.26
N PHE A 277 1.04 -14.49 -24.87
CA PHE A 277 -0.32 -14.15 -24.43
C PHE A 277 -0.70 -14.84 -23.11
N GLU A 278 -0.25 -16.07 -22.90
CA GLU A 278 -0.38 -16.76 -21.61
C GLU A 278 0.29 -15.96 -20.47
N LEU A 279 1.53 -15.49 -20.69
CA LEU A 279 2.26 -14.68 -19.70
C LEU A 279 1.66 -13.28 -19.52
N ARG A 280 1.10 -12.67 -20.57
CA ARG A 280 0.36 -11.40 -20.46
C ARG A 280 -0.87 -11.53 -19.58
N TYR A 281 -1.63 -12.61 -19.76
CA TYR A 281 -2.79 -12.91 -18.91
C TYR A 281 -2.38 -13.07 -17.44
N TYR A 282 -1.31 -13.83 -17.15
CA TYR A 282 -0.83 -13.97 -15.77
C TYR A 282 -0.28 -12.66 -15.20
N LEU A 283 0.39 -11.83 -16.01
CA LEU A 283 0.83 -10.51 -15.59
C LEU A 283 -0.36 -9.63 -15.20
N ALA A 284 -1.43 -9.64 -15.98
CA ALA A 284 -2.66 -8.91 -15.67
C ALA A 284 -3.28 -9.38 -14.35
N ASN A 285 -3.32 -10.70 -14.09
CA ASN A 285 -3.80 -11.24 -12.82
C ASN A 285 -2.98 -10.76 -11.61
N MET A 286 -1.66 -10.62 -11.76
CA MET A 286 -0.80 -10.15 -10.68
C MET A 286 -1.04 -8.69 -10.30
N ILE A 287 -1.32 -7.84 -11.29
CA ILE A 287 -1.39 -6.37 -11.13
C ILE A 287 -2.81 -5.83 -11.05
N VAL A 288 -3.84 -6.66 -11.26
CA VAL A 288 -5.26 -6.24 -11.34
C VAL A 288 -5.70 -5.42 -10.12
N GLU A 289 -5.16 -5.70 -8.94
CA GLU A 289 -5.48 -4.96 -7.71
C GLU A 289 -4.78 -3.60 -7.63
N GLN A 290 -3.60 -3.47 -8.24
CA GLN A 290 -2.83 -2.22 -8.26
C GLN A 290 -3.29 -1.29 -9.38
N ASP A 291 -3.53 -1.85 -10.56
CA ASP A 291 -3.81 -1.15 -11.81
C ASP A 291 -4.88 -1.90 -12.62
N PRO A 292 -6.16 -1.78 -12.23
CA PRO A 292 -7.25 -2.50 -12.87
C PRO A 292 -7.52 -2.04 -14.30
N ASP A 293 -7.27 -0.77 -14.63
CA ASP A 293 -7.42 -0.22 -15.99
C ASP A 293 -6.48 -0.93 -16.98
N TYR A 294 -5.19 -0.99 -16.64
CA TYR A 294 -4.20 -1.68 -17.46
C TYR A 294 -4.51 -3.19 -17.57
N ALA A 295 -4.88 -3.83 -16.45
CA ALA A 295 -5.23 -5.25 -16.46
C ALA A 295 -6.42 -5.54 -17.39
N GLN A 296 -7.45 -4.69 -17.39
CA GLN A 296 -8.62 -4.84 -18.25
C GLN A 296 -8.25 -4.80 -19.75
N ILE A 297 -7.40 -3.86 -20.16
CA ILE A 297 -6.92 -3.75 -21.54
C ILE A 297 -6.18 -5.05 -21.94
N VAL A 298 -5.28 -5.53 -21.07
CA VAL A 298 -4.51 -6.75 -21.34
C VAL A 298 -5.43 -7.98 -21.44
N TYR A 299 -6.45 -8.11 -20.59
CA TYR A 299 -7.41 -9.21 -20.70
C TYR A 299 -8.17 -9.19 -22.02
N ARG A 300 -8.60 -8.01 -22.50
CA ARG A 300 -9.28 -7.89 -23.81
C ARG A 300 -8.38 -8.33 -24.96
N MET A 301 -7.12 -7.89 -24.97
CA MET A 301 -6.14 -8.33 -25.97
C MET A 301 -5.91 -9.85 -25.94
N CYS A 302 -5.82 -10.45 -24.74
CA CYS A 302 -5.67 -11.90 -24.61
C CYS A 302 -6.93 -12.64 -25.08
N ARG A 303 -8.11 -12.12 -24.76
CA ARG A 303 -9.40 -12.65 -25.18
C ARG A 303 -9.54 -12.70 -26.69
N GLU A 304 -9.17 -11.63 -27.39
CA GLU A 304 -9.16 -11.57 -28.87
C GLU A 304 -8.27 -12.67 -29.46
N TYR A 305 -7.01 -12.74 -29.00
CA TYR A 305 -6.07 -13.77 -29.46
C TYR A 305 -6.58 -15.19 -29.21
N PHE A 306 -7.09 -15.50 -28.00
CA PHE A 306 -7.61 -16.83 -27.68
C PHE A 306 -8.89 -17.16 -28.43
N SER A 307 -9.71 -16.15 -28.77
CA SER A 307 -10.90 -16.32 -29.59
C SER A 307 -10.54 -16.70 -31.03
N GLU A 308 -9.55 -16.05 -31.63
CA GLU A 308 -9.05 -16.41 -32.97
C GLU A 308 -8.56 -17.85 -33.05
N LYS A 309 -8.01 -18.37 -31.94
CA LYS A 309 -7.51 -19.76 -31.84
C LYS A 309 -8.55 -20.76 -31.33
N GLN A 310 -9.79 -20.34 -31.11
CA GLN A 310 -10.88 -21.17 -30.57
C GLN A 310 -10.56 -21.82 -29.21
N TYR A 311 -9.73 -21.17 -28.39
CA TYR A 311 -9.44 -21.62 -27.01
C TYR A 311 -10.52 -21.11 -26.04
N LEU A 312 -11.72 -21.66 -26.17
CA LEU A 312 -12.93 -21.27 -25.43
C LEU A 312 -12.73 -21.18 -23.92
N TYR A 313 -11.96 -22.09 -23.33
CA TYR A 313 -11.66 -22.07 -21.89
C TYR A 313 -10.83 -20.86 -21.46
N LEU A 314 -9.84 -20.46 -22.25
CA LEU A 314 -9.01 -19.29 -21.96
C LEU A 314 -9.76 -17.98 -22.22
N VAL A 315 -10.68 -17.96 -23.19
CA VAL A 315 -11.61 -16.84 -23.42
C VAL A 315 -12.45 -16.60 -22.17
N ASP A 316 -13.08 -17.65 -21.63
CA ASP A 316 -13.89 -17.59 -20.40
C ASP A 316 -13.06 -17.13 -19.19
N ARG A 317 -11.79 -17.54 -19.09
CA ARG A 317 -10.85 -17.02 -18.08
C ARG A 317 -10.61 -15.51 -18.24
N CYS A 318 -10.43 -15.03 -19.47
CA CYS A 318 -10.26 -13.60 -19.73
C CYS A 318 -11.53 -12.82 -19.40
N ASP A 319 -12.71 -13.35 -19.71
CA ASP A 319 -14.00 -12.73 -19.38
C ASP A 319 -14.18 -12.56 -17.86
N ARG A 320 -13.85 -13.59 -17.08
CA ARG A 320 -13.81 -13.49 -15.60
C ARG A 320 -12.82 -12.44 -15.11
N GLY A 321 -11.64 -12.38 -15.73
CA GLY A 321 -10.63 -11.36 -15.42
C GLY A 321 -11.11 -9.93 -15.69
N ILE A 322 -11.82 -9.72 -16.81
CA ILE A 322 -12.43 -8.44 -17.17
C ILE A 322 -13.49 -8.02 -16.15
N MET A 323 -14.39 -8.94 -15.77
CA MET A 323 -15.40 -8.66 -14.75
C MET A 323 -14.75 -8.29 -13.41
N ARG A 324 -13.73 -9.03 -12.96
CA ARG A 324 -12.99 -8.70 -11.73
C ARG A 324 -12.37 -7.30 -11.78
N ALA A 325 -11.76 -6.93 -12.91
CA ALA A 325 -11.19 -5.60 -13.07
C ALA A 325 -12.26 -4.49 -13.06
N GLN A 326 -13.42 -4.72 -13.68
CA GLN A 326 -14.55 -3.79 -13.66
C GLN A 326 -15.07 -3.53 -12.25
N THR A 327 -15.32 -4.59 -11.47
CA THR A 327 -15.78 -4.46 -10.08
C THR A 327 -14.78 -3.68 -9.22
N LEU A 328 -13.47 -3.86 -9.43
CA LEU A 328 -12.46 -3.09 -8.71
C LEU A 328 -12.45 -1.60 -9.10
N LEU A 329 -12.72 -1.28 -10.37
CA LEU A 329 -12.84 0.10 -10.84
C LEU A 329 -14.06 0.80 -10.24
N GLU A 330 -15.21 0.13 -10.24
CA GLU A 330 -16.45 0.63 -9.64
C GLU A 330 -16.25 0.92 -8.15
N ASN A 331 -15.70 -0.04 -7.40
CA ASN A 331 -15.38 0.13 -5.98
C ASN A 331 -14.41 1.30 -5.72
N LYS A 332 -13.43 1.52 -6.61
CA LYS A 332 -12.48 2.63 -6.51
C LYS A 332 -13.17 3.98 -6.75
N GLN A 333 -14.08 4.04 -7.72
CA GLN A 333 -14.88 5.23 -8.01
C GLN A 333 -15.83 5.56 -6.85
N GLU A 334 -16.54 4.57 -6.31
CA GLU A 334 -17.42 4.75 -5.15
C GLU A 334 -16.66 5.26 -3.91
N ARG A 335 -15.46 4.71 -3.64
CA ARG A 335 -14.60 5.19 -2.55
C ARG A 335 -14.17 6.65 -2.74
N GLN A 336 -13.87 7.05 -3.97
CA GLN A 336 -13.52 8.44 -4.29
C GLN A 336 -14.72 9.39 -4.17
N GLN A 337 -15.92 8.95 -4.56
CA GLN A 337 -17.14 9.73 -4.39
C GLN A 337 -17.49 9.89 -2.90
N ASN A 338 -17.43 8.81 -2.12
CA ASN A 338 -17.73 8.83 -0.69
C ASN A 338 -16.70 9.64 0.13
N SER A 339 -15.42 9.59 -0.22
CA SER A 339 -14.40 10.43 0.44
C SER A 339 -14.59 11.91 0.16
N SER A 340 -14.98 12.27 -1.07
CA SER A 340 -15.31 13.65 -1.46
C SER A 340 -16.59 14.17 -0.80
N GLN A 341 -17.54 13.29 -0.49
CA GLN A 341 -18.79 13.65 0.18
C GLN A 341 -18.61 13.80 1.70
N ASN A 342 -17.71 13.01 2.31
CA ASN A 342 -17.37 13.11 3.73
C ASN A 342 -16.48 14.32 4.05
N SER A 343 -15.53 14.69 3.18
CA SER A 343 -14.72 15.91 3.35
C SER A 343 -15.61 17.17 3.38
N ASN A 344 -16.59 17.26 2.49
CA ASN A 344 -17.55 18.37 2.45
C ASN A 344 -18.45 18.47 3.69
N ARG A 345 -18.78 17.35 4.35
CA ARG A 345 -19.56 17.36 5.61
C ARG A 345 -18.73 17.81 6.80
N SER A 346 -17.47 17.36 6.91
CA SER A 346 -16.57 17.71 8.02
C SER A 346 -16.23 19.21 8.06
N SER A 347 -15.91 19.81 6.90
CA SER A 347 -15.55 21.22 6.82
C SER A 347 -16.69 22.17 7.20
N ARG A 348 -17.95 21.79 6.92
CA ARG A 348 -19.11 22.63 7.26
C ARG A 348 -19.43 22.62 8.75
N THR A 349 -19.19 21.50 9.44
CA THR A 349 -19.36 21.39 10.90
C THR A 349 -18.26 22.10 11.69
N GLU A 350 -17.02 22.11 11.21
CA GLU A 350 -15.91 22.85 11.84
C GLU A 350 -16.07 24.37 11.72
N VAL A 351 -16.48 24.86 10.55
CA VAL A 351 -16.70 26.31 10.34
C VAL A 351 -17.86 26.84 11.19
N LEU A 352 -18.93 26.05 11.37
CA LEU A 352 -20.05 26.45 12.23
C LEU A 352 -19.66 26.46 13.72
N ARG A 353 -18.87 25.48 14.19
CA ARG A 353 -18.37 25.47 15.57
C ARG A 353 -17.45 26.66 15.85
N GLN A 354 -16.55 26.98 14.93
CA GLN A 354 -15.66 28.15 15.08
C GLN A 354 -16.43 29.48 15.14
N ARG A 355 -17.54 29.63 14.38
CA ARG A 355 -18.37 30.83 14.44
C ARG A 355 -19.08 31.01 15.78
N VAL A 356 -19.68 29.93 16.31
CA VAL A 356 -20.38 29.97 17.61
C VAL A 356 -19.41 30.28 18.76
N GLU A 357 -18.20 29.72 18.71
CA GLU A 357 -17.16 30.01 19.70
C GLU A 357 -16.70 31.48 19.64
N LEU A 358 -16.48 32.03 18.44
CA LEU A 358 -16.11 33.44 18.25
C LEU A 358 -17.20 34.42 18.73
N GLU A 359 -18.47 34.14 18.46
CA GLU A 359 -19.59 34.97 18.91
C GLU A 359 -19.68 35.03 20.44
N SER A 360 -19.52 33.89 21.11
CA SER A 360 -19.55 33.83 22.58
C SER A 360 -18.41 34.64 23.22
N LEU A 361 -17.21 34.61 22.63
CA LEU A 361 -16.05 35.39 23.10
C LEU A 361 -16.23 36.89 22.85
N LEU A 362 -16.76 37.28 21.68
CA LEU A 362 -17.04 38.68 21.36
C LEU A 362 -18.05 39.29 22.33
N GLN A 363 -19.07 38.54 22.73
CA GLN A 363 -20.09 39.04 23.65
C GLN A 363 -19.52 39.28 25.06
N VAL A 364 -18.61 38.42 25.52
CA VAL A 364 -17.86 38.63 26.77
C VAL A 364 -16.97 39.89 26.65
N PHE A 365 -16.29 40.09 25.52
CA PHE A 365 -15.45 41.27 25.30
C PHE A 365 -16.23 42.59 25.34
N LEU A 366 -17.41 42.64 24.71
CA LEU A 366 -18.27 43.83 24.72
C LEU A 366 -18.72 44.19 26.14
N ASN A 367 -19.12 43.20 26.93
CA ASN A 367 -19.53 43.41 28.32
C ASN A 367 -18.40 43.99 29.19
N LEU A 368 -17.15 43.56 28.98
CA LEU A 368 -16.00 44.09 29.72
C LEU A 368 -15.67 45.53 29.32
N SER A 369 -15.85 45.90 28.05
CA SER A 369 -15.54 47.25 27.56
C SER A 369 -16.52 48.34 28.02
N ALA A 370 -17.72 47.96 28.46
CA ALA A 370 -18.77 48.89 28.87
C ALA A 370 -18.70 49.30 30.35
N LEU A 371 -17.82 48.68 31.14
CA LEU A 371 -17.70 48.92 32.57
C LEU A 371 -16.72 50.06 32.83
N ASN A 372 -17.22 51.14 33.45
CA ASN A 372 -16.44 52.34 33.75
C ASN A 372 -15.93 52.41 35.21
N GLU A 373 -16.30 51.44 36.04
CA GLU A 373 -15.95 51.38 37.46
C GLU A 373 -14.99 50.23 37.76
N LYS A 374 -14.03 50.45 38.68
CA LYS A 374 -12.95 49.50 39.01
C LYS A 374 -13.49 48.17 39.52
N ASP A 375 -14.34 48.22 40.53
CA ASP A 375 -14.79 47.05 41.26
C ASP A 375 -15.68 46.11 40.41
N PRO A 376 -16.69 46.62 39.67
CA PRO A 376 -17.49 45.81 38.76
C PRO A 376 -16.68 45.19 37.63
N LEU A 377 -15.65 45.88 37.14
CA LEU A 377 -14.75 45.37 36.10
C LEU A 377 -14.00 44.13 36.59
N LEU A 378 -13.40 44.18 37.78
CA LEU A 378 -12.62 43.07 38.33
C LEU A 378 -13.50 41.84 38.60
N ASP A 379 -14.73 42.05 39.06
CA ASP A 379 -15.73 40.99 39.22
C ASP A 379 -16.13 40.36 37.87
N ALA A 380 -16.44 41.19 36.88
CA ALA A 380 -16.81 40.72 35.55
C ALA A 380 -15.67 39.96 34.85
N VAL A 381 -14.41 40.38 35.04
CA VAL A 381 -13.24 39.68 34.52
C VAL A 381 -13.13 38.28 35.13
N LEU A 382 -13.20 38.17 36.45
CA LEU A 382 -13.08 36.87 37.12
C LEU A 382 -14.25 35.94 36.73
N ASP A 383 -15.46 36.46 36.68
CA ASP A 383 -16.65 35.70 36.28
C ASP A 383 -16.57 35.23 34.82
N ALA A 384 -16.05 36.07 33.92
CA ALA A 384 -15.81 35.70 32.53
C ALA A 384 -14.78 34.58 32.41
N MET A 385 -13.67 34.65 33.17
CA MET A 385 -12.63 33.63 33.20
C MET A 385 -13.16 32.29 33.71
N CYS A 386 -13.92 32.30 34.81
CA CYS A 386 -14.56 31.12 35.37
C CYS A 386 -15.58 30.51 34.39
N LYS A 387 -16.43 31.32 33.75
CA LYS A 387 -17.42 30.85 32.76
C LYS A 387 -16.80 30.26 31.50
N CYS A 388 -15.75 30.89 30.98
CA CYS A 388 -15.09 30.42 29.75
C CYS A 388 -14.29 29.13 29.98
N THR A 389 -13.79 28.92 31.20
CA THR A 389 -13.07 27.71 31.57
C THR A 389 -13.96 26.63 32.16
N GLY A 390 -15.15 26.96 32.66
CA GLY A 390 -16.06 26.02 33.33
C GLY A 390 -15.67 25.73 34.78
N VAL A 391 -14.90 26.61 35.40
CA VAL A 391 -14.29 26.41 36.72
C VAL A 391 -15.03 27.23 37.77
N GLU A 392 -15.29 26.64 38.93
CA GLU A 392 -15.98 27.30 40.04
C GLU A 392 -15.03 28.02 41.01
N PHE A 393 -13.75 27.64 41.03
CA PHE A 393 -12.72 28.24 41.87
C PHE A 393 -11.78 29.14 41.08
N GLY A 394 -11.77 30.42 41.42
CA GLY A 394 -10.96 31.43 40.75
C GLY A 394 -10.55 32.56 41.67
N VAL A 395 -9.31 33.01 41.60
CA VAL A 395 -8.77 34.11 42.42
C VAL A 395 -8.01 35.08 41.54
N LEU A 396 -8.29 36.37 41.71
CA LEU A 396 -7.66 37.46 40.99
C LEU A 396 -6.68 38.21 41.90
N PHE A 397 -5.43 38.25 41.45
CA PHE A 397 -4.32 38.93 42.10
C PHE A 397 -3.91 40.15 41.29
N LEU A 398 -3.68 41.28 41.96
CA LEU A 398 -3.09 42.48 41.36
C LEU A 398 -1.70 42.74 41.96
N LEU A 399 -0.80 43.27 41.14
CA LEU A 399 0.56 43.63 41.54
C LEU A 399 0.60 45.13 41.90
N GLU A 400 0.72 45.44 43.18
CA GLU A 400 0.90 46.81 43.71
C GLU A 400 2.25 46.88 44.44
N GLU A 401 3.17 47.76 44.03
CA GLU A 401 4.47 47.99 44.69
C GLU A 401 5.26 46.71 45.02
N GLU A 402 5.38 45.81 44.04
CA GLU A 402 6.02 44.48 44.15
C GLU A 402 5.35 43.47 45.10
N LYS A 403 4.17 43.80 45.67
CA LYS A 403 3.35 42.88 46.47
C LYS A 403 2.16 42.37 45.67
N ILE A 404 1.90 41.06 45.81
CA ILE A 404 0.72 40.41 45.24
C ILE A 404 -0.45 40.59 46.21
N LYS A 405 -1.47 41.34 45.79
CA LYS A 405 -2.68 41.57 46.59
C LYS A 405 -3.86 40.79 46.00
N VAL A 406 -4.58 40.08 46.87
CA VAL A 406 -5.84 39.40 46.49
C VAL A 406 -6.94 40.45 46.40
N VAL A 407 -7.55 40.56 45.22
CA VAL A 407 -8.58 41.59 44.98
C VAL A 407 -9.96 40.98 44.78
N ARG A 408 -10.05 39.81 44.15
CA ARG A 408 -11.31 39.06 44.01
C ARG A 408 -11.11 37.56 44.15
N ALA A 409 -12.14 36.87 44.60
CA ALA A 409 -12.19 35.44 44.80
C ALA A 409 -13.58 34.90 44.44
N ARG A 410 -13.63 33.68 43.91
CA ARG A 410 -14.81 32.85 43.64
C ARG A 410 -14.50 31.42 44.11
N GLY A 411 -15.45 30.80 44.80
CA GLY A 411 -15.24 29.47 45.40
C GLY A 411 -14.39 29.46 46.69
N CYS A 412 -14.00 30.63 47.21
CA CYS A 412 -13.26 30.76 48.48
C CYS A 412 -13.57 32.09 49.19
N ASP A 413 -13.31 32.13 50.50
CA ASP A 413 -13.54 33.32 51.33
C ASP A 413 -12.45 34.38 51.09
N LEU A 414 -12.88 35.55 50.61
CA LEU A 414 -12.01 36.69 50.30
C LEU A 414 -11.32 37.23 51.56
N ALA A 415 -12.00 37.25 52.71
CA ALA A 415 -11.47 37.83 53.94
C ALA A 415 -10.28 37.01 54.48
N ALA A 416 -10.40 35.68 54.46
CA ALA A 416 -9.33 34.77 54.86
C ALA A 416 -8.07 34.87 53.96
N LEU A 417 -8.26 35.15 52.67
CA LEU A 417 -7.17 35.27 51.69
C LEU A 417 -6.41 36.60 51.76
N GLN A 418 -7.04 37.66 52.27
CA GLN A 418 -6.40 38.97 52.45
C GLN A 418 -5.45 38.99 53.66
N GLU A 419 -5.71 38.19 54.69
CA GLU A 419 -4.89 38.12 55.89
C GLU A 419 -3.64 37.23 55.71
N ASN A 420 -3.78 36.06 55.10
CA ASN A 420 -2.65 35.16 54.80
C ASN A 420 -2.97 34.20 53.65
N LEU A 421 -2.04 34.07 52.69
CA LEU A 421 -2.04 33.02 51.65
C LEU A 421 -1.68 31.65 52.27
N ASN A 422 -2.64 31.06 52.98
CA ASN A 422 -2.51 29.72 53.55
C ASN A 422 -2.83 28.66 52.48
N PRO A 423 -1.96 27.66 52.23
CA PRO A 423 -2.25 26.53 51.34
C PRO A 423 -3.55 25.78 51.67
N ALA A 424 -4.04 25.87 52.91
CA ALA A 424 -5.34 25.31 53.30
C ALA A 424 -6.55 25.92 52.55
N LEU A 425 -6.38 27.10 51.92
CA LEU A 425 -7.42 27.80 51.15
C LEU A 425 -7.46 27.38 49.66
N GLY A 426 -6.75 26.31 49.29
CA GLY A 426 -6.78 25.74 47.92
C GLY A 426 -5.92 26.48 46.89
N ILE A 427 -5.04 27.38 47.34
CA ILE A 427 -4.11 28.12 46.48
C ILE A 427 -2.69 27.57 46.63
N ASP A 428 -2.13 27.12 45.51
CA ASP A 428 -0.73 26.72 45.44
C ASP A 428 0.19 27.95 45.35
N LYS A 429 0.57 28.47 46.53
CA LYS A 429 1.42 29.66 46.67
C LYS A 429 2.76 29.52 45.93
N TRP A 430 3.39 28.35 45.98
CA TRP A 430 4.66 28.12 45.29
C TRP A 430 4.49 28.19 43.77
N PHE A 431 3.41 27.62 43.22
CA PHE A 431 3.12 27.71 41.79
C PHE A 431 2.88 29.16 41.34
N LEU A 432 2.19 29.95 42.17
CA LEU A 432 1.95 31.38 41.93
C LEU A 432 3.27 32.17 41.90
N GLU A 433 4.11 32.01 42.92
CA GLU A 433 5.41 32.71 43.03
C GLU A 433 6.38 32.30 41.90
N LYS A 434 6.36 31.02 41.50
CA LYS A 434 7.15 30.52 40.38
C LYS A 434 6.73 31.18 39.06
N CYS A 435 5.43 31.27 38.78
CA CYS A 435 4.95 31.94 37.57
C CYS A 435 5.22 33.45 37.62
N ALA A 436 5.09 34.07 38.79
CA ALA A 436 5.38 35.48 38.99
C ALA A 436 6.85 35.82 38.76
N SER A 437 7.78 35.00 39.26
CA SER A 437 9.23 35.19 39.07
C SER A 437 9.70 34.96 37.63
N GLU A 438 9.05 34.06 36.87
CA GLU A 438 9.38 33.83 35.47
C GLU A 438 8.86 34.92 34.52
N GLY A 439 7.85 35.69 34.93
CA GLY A 439 7.35 36.86 34.19
C GLY A 439 6.83 36.57 32.77
N LYS A 440 6.41 35.33 32.48
CA LYS A 440 5.90 34.96 31.15
C LYS A 440 4.49 35.49 30.92
N ARG A 441 4.18 35.88 29.68
CA ARG A 441 2.88 36.43 29.27
C ARG A 441 1.84 35.37 28.90
N ASP A 442 2.24 34.11 28.80
CA ASP A 442 1.35 33.01 28.44
C ASP A 442 0.76 32.32 29.69
N PRO A 443 -0.53 31.91 29.68
CA PRO A 443 -1.11 31.13 30.75
C PRO A 443 -0.38 29.81 30.96
N ARG A 444 -0.15 29.41 32.22
CA ARG A 444 0.54 28.17 32.58
C ARG A 444 -0.36 27.23 33.35
N ILE A 445 -0.41 25.98 32.90
CA ILE A 445 -1.11 24.88 33.58
C ILE A 445 -0.11 24.18 34.50
N ARG A 446 -0.54 23.85 35.72
CA ARG A 446 0.25 23.07 36.68
C ARG A 446 0.36 21.63 36.17
N PRO A 447 1.57 21.09 35.96
CA PRO A 447 1.74 19.69 35.60
C PRO A 447 1.18 18.77 36.69
N SER A 448 0.42 17.74 36.31
CA SER A 448 -0.16 16.75 37.23
C SER A 448 0.88 15.98 38.06
N ALA A 449 2.14 15.94 37.60
CA ALA A 449 3.25 15.31 38.30
C ALA A 449 3.82 16.13 39.47
N TRP A 450 3.41 17.39 39.67
CA TRP A 450 3.92 18.23 40.74
C TRP A 450 3.21 17.91 42.06
N ARG A 451 3.97 17.72 43.15
CA ARG A 451 3.38 17.57 44.50
C ARG A 451 2.81 18.89 44.98
N THR A 452 1.58 18.84 45.44
CA THR A 452 0.86 19.95 46.05
C THR A 452 1.25 20.05 47.54
N PRO A 453 1.32 21.27 48.11
CA PRO A 453 1.69 21.44 49.51
C PRO A 453 0.56 21.09 50.50
N HIS A 454 -0.69 20.96 50.04
CA HIS A 454 -1.85 20.66 50.87
C HIS A 454 -2.94 19.95 50.03
N PRO A 455 -3.74 19.01 50.62
CA PRO A 455 -4.80 18.31 49.88
C PRO A 455 -5.86 19.22 49.27
N ALA A 456 -6.13 20.37 49.88
CA ALA A 456 -7.04 21.38 49.33
C ALA A 456 -6.55 21.97 47.99
N CYS A 457 -5.26 21.82 47.67
CA CYS A 457 -4.66 22.24 46.41
C CYS A 457 -4.55 21.09 45.40
N ASP A 458 -5.08 19.90 45.68
CA ASP A 458 -5.12 18.79 44.73
C ASP A 458 -6.01 19.12 43.53
N GLY A 459 -5.87 18.39 42.42
CA GLY A 459 -6.55 18.70 41.17
C GLY A 459 -5.67 19.46 40.16
N SER A 460 -6.31 20.14 39.22
CA SER A 460 -5.64 20.93 38.17
C SER A 460 -5.70 22.42 38.49
N ALA A 461 -4.66 23.15 38.12
CA ALA A 461 -4.59 24.60 38.32
C ALA A 461 -3.97 25.28 37.10
N MET A 462 -4.41 26.50 36.81
CA MET A 462 -3.89 27.35 35.74
C MET A 462 -3.68 28.77 36.25
N ILE A 463 -2.49 29.33 36.00
CA ILE A 463 -2.17 30.73 36.26
C ILE A 463 -2.22 31.49 34.94
N VAL A 464 -2.99 32.55 34.92
CA VAL A 464 -3.26 33.40 33.78
C VAL A 464 -2.70 34.80 34.08
N PRO A 465 -1.61 35.23 33.43
CA PRO A 465 -1.12 36.59 33.60
C PRO A 465 -2.08 37.59 32.96
N LEU A 466 -2.12 38.82 33.49
CA LEU A 466 -2.81 39.98 32.90
C LEU A 466 -1.77 40.92 32.26
N PRO A 467 -1.29 40.64 31.02
CA PRO A 467 -0.25 41.43 30.39
C PRO A 467 -0.81 42.69 29.71
N PHE A 468 -0.13 43.82 29.89
CA PHE A 468 -0.35 45.01 29.07
C PHE A 468 1.00 45.66 28.72
N LYS A 469 1.25 45.84 27.41
CA LYS A 469 2.55 46.21 26.86
C LYS A 469 3.66 45.31 27.42
N ASP A 470 4.64 45.88 28.11
CA ASP A 470 5.80 45.17 28.65
C ASP A 470 5.71 44.84 30.14
N LYS A 471 4.52 44.98 30.74
CA LYS A 471 4.28 44.73 32.16
C LYS A 471 3.13 43.74 32.37
N ILE A 472 3.21 42.98 33.45
CA ILE A 472 2.11 42.15 33.97
C ILE A 472 1.50 42.91 35.14
N TYR A 473 0.19 43.14 35.12
CA TYR A 473 -0.52 43.92 36.14
C TYR A 473 -1.14 43.04 37.22
N GLY A 474 -1.24 41.74 36.98
CA GLY A 474 -1.83 40.78 37.88
C GLY A 474 -1.82 39.37 37.34
N TYR A 475 -2.33 38.45 38.14
CA TYR A 475 -2.49 37.04 37.81
C TYR A 475 -3.89 36.59 38.19
N CYS A 476 -4.50 35.74 37.38
CA CYS A 476 -5.71 35.01 37.74
C CYS A 476 -5.34 33.54 37.94
N TYR A 477 -5.67 33.00 39.10
CA TYR A 477 -5.50 31.59 39.44
C TYR A 477 -6.85 30.90 39.30
N LEU A 478 -6.92 29.91 38.43
CA LEU A 478 -8.10 29.08 38.20
C LEU A 478 -7.74 27.66 38.61
N ALA A 479 -8.58 27.00 39.41
CA ALA A 479 -8.31 25.63 39.82
C ALA A 479 -9.56 24.77 39.86
N ASN A 480 -9.41 23.49 39.58
CA ASN A 480 -10.44 22.49 39.74
C ASN A 480 -9.90 21.39 40.66
N ALA A 481 -10.47 21.28 41.86
CA ALA A 481 -10.03 20.35 42.88
C ALA A 481 -10.39 18.87 42.58
N GLU A 482 -11.39 18.63 41.73
CA GLU A 482 -11.92 17.28 41.48
C GLU A 482 -11.21 16.59 40.30
N VAL A 483 -10.68 17.36 39.33
CA VAL A 483 -10.13 16.83 38.08
C VAL A 483 -8.66 17.25 37.91
N ASN A 484 -7.75 16.27 37.89
CA ASN A 484 -6.30 16.48 37.77
C ASN A 484 -5.83 16.97 36.38
N GLU A 485 -6.60 16.74 35.31
CA GLU A 485 -6.27 17.14 33.93
C GLU A 485 -7.41 17.93 33.27
N TYR A 486 -7.94 18.93 33.97
CA TYR A 486 -9.06 19.73 33.48
C TYR A 486 -8.65 20.75 32.40
N PHE A 487 -7.47 21.37 32.55
CA PHE A 487 -6.99 22.39 31.63
C PHE A 487 -6.12 21.79 30.54
N ASP A 488 -6.35 22.23 29.30
CA ASP A 488 -5.57 21.84 28.13
C ASP A 488 -5.12 23.07 27.31
N SER A 489 -4.50 22.81 26.16
CA SER A 489 -4.08 23.87 25.24
C SER A 489 -5.23 24.72 24.70
N ARG A 490 -6.47 24.20 24.69
CA ARG A 490 -7.67 24.93 24.30
C ARG A 490 -8.07 25.93 25.38
N SER A 491 -8.05 25.54 26.65
CA SER A 491 -8.31 26.45 27.79
C SER A 491 -7.34 27.64 27.80
N GLN A 492 -6.06 27.41 27.51
CA GLN A 492 -5.08 28.49 27.38
C GLN A 492 -5.44 29.45 26.23
N ARG A 493 -5.78 28.93 25.04
CA ARG A 493 -6.14 29.75 23.86
C ARG A 493 -7.38 30.61 24.09
N ILE A 494 -8.36 30.12 24.83
CA ILE A 494 -9.60 30.86 25.14
C ILE A 494 -9.33 32.00 26.13
N VAL A 495 -8.48 31.74 27.14
CA VAL A 495 -8.26 32.65 28.26
C VAL A 495 -7.23 33.75 27.96
N THR A 496 -6.22 33.48 27.13
CA THR A 496 -5.19 34.47 26.73
C THR A 496 -5.77 35.79 26.19
N PRO A 497 -6.69 35.80 25.21
CA PRO A 497 -7.24 37.05 24.69
C PRO A 497 -8.13 37.76 25.72
N LEU A 498 -8.86 37.00 26.57
CA LEU A 498 -9.64 37.55 27.68
C LEU A 498 -8.75 38.26 28.71
N ALA A 499 -7.60 37.68 29.02
CA ALA A 499 -6.64 38.21 29.98
C ALA A 499 -5.98 39.50 29.47
N THR A 500 -5.67 39.54 28.17
CA THR A 500 -5.12 40.72 27.50
C THR A 500 -6.13 41.87 27.54
N GLN A 501 -7.41 41.61 27.23
CA GLN A 501 -8.43 42.64 27.26
C GLN A 501 -8.73 43.13 28.68
N ALA A 502 -8.77 42.23 29.66
CA ALA A 502 -8.91 42.58 31.06
C ALA A 502 -7.78 43.50 31.54
N ALA A 503 -6.54 43.23 31.13
CA ALA A 503 -5.40 44.09 31.44
C ALA A 503 -5.52 45.48 30.79
N ILE A 504 -5.98 45.56 29.53
CA ILE A 504 -6.24 46.84 28.84
C ILE A 504 -7.31 47.65 29.58
N ALA A 505 -8.45 47.03 29.92
CA ALA A 505 -9.54 47.69 30.61
C ALA A 505 -9.12 48.19 32.00
N TYR A 506 -8.40 47.35 32.75
CA TYR A 506 -7.86 47.71 34.07
C TYR A 506 -6.87 48.88 33.97
N GLN A 507 -6.00 48.88 32.95
CA GLN A 507 -5.06 49.97 32.76
C GLN A 507 -5.74 51.29 32.36
N ASN A 508 -6.80 51.23 31.55
CA ASN A 508 -7.60 52.41 31.22
C ASN A 508 -8.22 53.02 32.47
N PHE A 509 -8.68 52.19 33.42
CA PHE A 509 -9.18 52.67 34.69
C PHE A 509 -8.10 53.39 35.52
N ILE A 510 -6.90 52.79 35.67
CA ILE A 510 -5.78 53.44 36.37
C ILE A 510 -5.43 54.79 35.73
N PHE A 511 -5.38 54.83 34.40
CA PHE A 511 -5.10 56.08 33.68
C PHE A 511 -6.19 57.13 33.89
N ALA A 512 -7.47 56.75 33.89
CA ALA A 512 -8.57 57.67 34.15
C ALA A 512 -8.49 58.26 35.56
N ALA A 513 -8.28 57.43 36.59
CA ALA A 513 -8.15 57.86 37.98
C ALA A 513 -6.96 58.83 38.17
N SER A 514 -5.79 58.52 37.60
CA SER A 514 -4.62 59.42 37.69
C SER A 514 -4.82 60.76 36.97
N LYS A 515 -5.65 60.79 35.91
CA LYS A 515 -5.99 62.02 35.20
C LYS A 515 -6.94 62.88 36.02
N GLU A 516 -7.92 62.28 36.68
CA GLU A 516 -8.86 62.97 37.56
C GLU A 516 -8.13 63.60 38.77
N GLU A 517 -7.19 62.87 39.38
CA GLU A 517 -6.38 63.38 40.49
C GLU A 517 -5.45 64.54 40.07
N LYS A 518 -4.85 64.48 38.88
CA LYS A 518 -4.09 65.62 38.32
C LYS A 518 -4.95 66.85 38.11
N VAL A 519 -6.16 66.69 37.56
CA VAL A 519 -7.10 67.80 37.38
C VAL A 519 -7.48 68.43 38.72
N ARG A 520 -7.68 67.61 39.76
CA ARG A 520 -7.94 68.10 41.13
C ARG A 520 -6.75 68.86 41.70
N LEU A 521 -5.54 68.31 41.60
CA LEU A 521 -4.31 68.96 42.07
C LEU A 521 -4.04 70.29 41.33
N ASP A 522 -4.25 70.32 40.01
CA ASP A 522 -4.13 71.55 39.22
C ASP A 522 -5.17 72.59 39.66
N ALA A 523 -6.39 72.18 39.99
CA ALA A 523 -7.42 73.07 40.53
C ALA A 523 -7.05 73.63 41.92
N GLU A 524 -6.52 72.80 42.82
CA GLU A 524 -6.05 73.22 44.15
C GLU A 524 -4.83 74.16 44.05
N LEU A 525 -3.88 73.88 43.16
CA LEU A 525 -2.73 74.75 42.88
C LEU A 525 -3.15 76.10 42.28
N ASN A 526 -4.12 76.10 41.37
CA ASN A 526 -4.65 77.34 40.78
C ASN A 526 -5.40 78.17 41.82
N ALA A 527 -6.16 77.54 42.72
CA ALA A 527 -6.82 78.22 43.83
C ALA A 527 -5.79 78.84 44.81
N ALA A 528 -4.72 78.11 45.14
CA ALA A 528 -3.64 78.61 45.99
C ALA A 528 -2.90 79.80 45.35
N ARG A 529 -2.63 79.74 44.05
CA ARG A 529 -2.05 80.87 43.28
C ARG A 529 -2.95 82.10 43.29
N ALA A 530 -4.26 81.94 43.09
CA ALA A 530 -5.20 83.05 43.11
C ALA A 530 -5.27 83.77 44.48
N VAL A 531 -5.15 83.01 45.59
CA VAL A 531 -5.05 83.59 46.94
C VAL A 531 -3.72 84.33 47.13
N GLN A 532 -2.61 83.76 46.64
CA GLN A 532 -1.29 84.38 46.71
C GLN A 532 -1.26 85.70 45.95
N ASP A 533 -1.81 85.76 44.74
CA ASP A 533 -1.85 86.97 43.90
C ASP A 533 -2.72 88.08 44.52
N ALA A 534 -3.80 87.73 45.23
CA ALA A 534 -4.65 88.71 45.93
C ALA A 534 -3.98 89.36 47.15
N LEU A 535 -2.91 88.75 47.69
CA LEU A 535 -2.15 89.26 48.84
C LEU A 535 -0.91 90.07 48.43
N LEU A 536 -0.60 90.18 47.13
CA LEU A 536 0.52 90.98 46.62
C LEU A 536 0.08 92.44 46.41
N PRO A 537 0.77 93.45 46.99
CA PRO A 537 0.42 94.85 46.79
C PRO A 537 0.70 95.31 45.36
N THR A 538 -0.29 95.94 44.72
CA THR A 538 -0.17 96.45 43.35
C THR A 538 0.91 97.54 43.24
N PRO A 539 1.83 97.45 42.25
CA PRO A 539 2.93 98.40 42.12
C PRO A 539 2.46 99.78 41.67
N ILE A 540 3.01 100.82 42.31
CA ILE A 540 2.77 102.24 42.03
C ILE A 540 3.45 102.60 40.69
N GLU A 541 2.69 103.10 39.73
CA GLU A 541 3.20 103.58 38.44
C GLU A 541 4.03 104.87 38.61
N VAL A 542 5.26 104.88 38.10
CA VAL A 542 6.10 106.08 37.98
C VAL A 542 6.28 106.40 36.49
N PRO A 543 6.01 107.64 36.01
CA PRO A 543 6.09 107.97 34.59
C PRO A 543 7.54 108.11 34.10
N ASP A 544 7.84 107.50 32.95
CA ASP A 544 9.15 107.53 32.27
C ASP A 544 9.54 108.93 31.76
N THR A 545 10.49 109.57 32.44
CA THR A 545 11.31 110.64 31.88
C THR A 545 12.48 110.04 31.09
N LYS A 546 12.52 110.35 29.78
CA LYS A 546 13.67 110.06 28.91
C LYS A 546 14.94 110.68 29.49
N ILE A 547 15.93 109.84 29.82
CA ILE A 547 17.32 110.28 30.03
C ILE A 547 18.17 109.59 28.96
N SER A 548 18.64 110.39 28.01
CA SER A 548 19.74 110.04 27.11
C SER A 548 21.06 110.30 27.82
N TYR A 549 22.01 109.37 27.82
CA TYR A 549 23.44 109.68 27.78
C TYR A 549 24.20 108.51 27.15
N PHE A 550 24.86 108.84 26.04
CA PHE A 550 26.08 108.32 25.40
C PHE A 550 26.45 106.83 25.48
#